data_AF-A0A4P6JXJ6-F1
#
_entry.id   AF-A0A4P6JXJ6-F1
#
_cell.length_a   1.000
_cell.length_b   1.000
_cell.length_c   1.000
_cell.angle_alpha   90.00
_cell.angle_beta   90.00
_cell.angle_gamma   90.00
#
_symmetry.space_group_name_H-M   'P 1'
#
loop_
_entity.id
_entity.type
_entity.pdbx_description
1 polymer ?
#
loop_
_entity_poly.entity_id
_entity_poly.type
_entity_poly.pdbx_seq_one_letter_code
_entity_poly.pdbx_strand_id
1 'polypeptide(L)'
;MDTDVLAEKSEELLALARQHGYPISVYQLARWHRAGLLPRPQQHPLKGGRGTCSLYPPGTGEQLLLLCSLRTCERRLAHLAWRVWLAGYRVEGKLIRIQLQRAAVRLTLWWQWLAGFKQAASQADAEQTLDWIECYAQGPLRWQPLRRIRKRVGRKHFSTFLSRLLDLTTEDGSERAVSDDEYEWQLDMRILARGLGLEKRFTSKRKALEYYLLGFLLPRLRWFFRWSQELAWEELLEHVTAFEVLQARDELLTWLMRQGTARQLRDQFPDDYPLWEIDLQEYFRALSPDDQALVLVVWLALRTLPSSWRDRMPAIIIGPDGCSYANPEEQDGKAHQTW
;
A
#
# COMPACT_ATOMS: atom_id res chain seq x y z
N MET A 1 -0.93 17.03 42.18
CA MET A 1 -0.48 17.82 41.02
C MET A 1 -1.72 18.08 40.19
N ASP A 2 -2.34 19.25 40.36
CA ASP A 2 -3.41 19.72 39.47
C ASP A 2 -2.77 20.09 38.13
N THR A 3 -2.63 19.09 37.26
CA THR A 3 -2.46 19.31 35.84
C THR A 3 -3.76 19.91 35.33
N ASP A 4 -3.91 21.22 35.51
CA ASP A 4 -4.93 22.06 34.88
C ASP A 4 -4.55 22.15 33.38
N VAL A 5 -4.66 21.00 32.72
CA VAL A 5 -4.46 20.86 31.29
C VAL A 5 -5.57 21.68 30.67
N LEU A 6 -5.19 22.83 30.12
CA LEU A 6 -6.08 23.85 29.59
C LEU A 6 -7.10 23.23 28.62
N ALA A 7 -8.30 22.97 29.14
CA ALA A 7 -9.39 22.44 28.35
C ALA A 7 -9.90 23.53 27.40
N GLU A 8 -10.20 23.15 26.16
CA GLU A 8 -10.58 24.10 25.10
C GLU A 8 -12.10 24.25 25.04
N LYS A 9 -12.61 25.48 25.00
CA LYS A 9 -14.07 25.71 24.91
C LYS A 9 -14.55 25.68 23.46
N SER A 10 -15.83 25.31 23.26
CA SER A 10 -16.45 25.35 21.92
C SER A 10 -16.30 26.69 21.20
N GLU A 11 -16.44 27.80 21.92
CA GLU A 11 -16.34 29.16 21.34
C GLU A 11 -14.92 29.46 20.85
N GLU A 12 -13.90 29.05 21.61
CA GLU A 12 -12.49 29.18 21.26
C GLU A 12 -12.15 28.36 20.01
N LEU A 13 -12.66 27.13 19.94
CA LEU A 13 -12.50 26.26 18.76
C LEU A 13 -13.12 26.86 17.49
N LEU A 14 -14.32 27.44 17.59
CA LEU A 14 -15.00 28.08 16.47
C LEU A 14 -14.27 29.37 16.03
N ALA A 15 -13.78 30.15 17.00
CA ALA A 15 -12.98 31.34 16.73
C ALA A 15 -11.66 30.98 16.04
N LEU A 16 -10.96 29.95 16.53
CA LEU A 16 -9.74 29.42 15.93
C LEU A 16 -9.97 28.97 14.48
N ALA A 17 -11.00 28.15 14.23
CA ALA A 17 -11.32 27.71 12.88
C ALA A 17 -11.61 28.90 11.94
N ARG A 18 -12.37 29.90 12.41
CA ARG A 18 -12.67 31.12 11.63
C ARG A 18 -11.40 31.92 11.33
N GLN A 19 -10.48 32.06 12.29
CA GLN A 19 -9.20 32.76 12.09
C GLN A 19 -8.35 32.10 11.00
N HIS A 20 -8.43 30.78 10.84
CA HIS A 20 -7.77 30.03 9.77
C HIS A 20 -8.58 29.94 8.47
N GLY A 21 -9.66 30.72 8.32
CA GLY A 21 -10.46 30.77 7.10
C GLY A 21 -11.45 29.61 6.95
N TYR A 22 -11.75 28.87 8.02
CA TYR A 22 -12.71 27.77 8.02
C TYR A 22 -13.99 28.16 8.78
N PRO A 23 -15.00 28.74 8.11
CA PRO A 23 -16.26 29.09 8.75
C PRO A 23 -17.08 27.82 9.04
N ILE A 24 -16.93 27.28 10.25
CA ILE A 24 -17.72 26.16 10.72
C ILE A 24 -18.80 26.61 11.70
N SER A 25 -19.95 25.94 11.70
CA SER A 25 -21.04 26.21 12.64
C SER A 25 -20.94 25.37 13.92
N VAL A 26 -21.58 25.83 15.00
CA VAL A 26 -21.76 25.05 16.24
C VAL A 26 -22.35 23.67 15.93
N TYR A 27 -23.30 23.60 15.00
CA TYR A 27 -23.91 22.34 14.57
C TYR A 27 -22.91 21.41 13.87
N GLN A 28 -21.99 21.93 13.05
CA GLN A 28 -20.95 21.12 12.41
C GLN A 28 -19.97 20.56 13.44
N LEU A 29 -19.50 21.40 14.38
CA LEU A 29 -18.68 20.96 15.50
C LEU A 29 -19.40 19.88 16.33
N ALA A 30 -20.69 20.08 16.58
CA ALA A 30 -21.53 19.11 17.28
C ALA A 30 -21.64 17.78 16.51
N ARG A 31 -21.87 17.85 15.20
CA ARG A 31 -21.97 16.69 14.31
C ARG A 31 -20.66 15.90 14.27
N TRP A 32 -19.51 16.57 14.22
CA TRP A 32 -18.21 15.91 14.11
C TRP A 32 -17.80 15.15 15.37
N HIS A 33 -18.00 15.71 16.57
CA HIS A 33 -17.70 14.95 17.79
C HIS A 33 -18.69 13.80 18.00
N ARG A 34 -19.99 13.98 17.69
CA ARG A 34 -20.97 12.87 17.73
C ARG A 34 -20.65 11.76 16.75
N ALA A 35 -20.10 12.14 15.60
CA ALA A 35 -19.61 11.18 14.62
C ALA A 35 -18.26 10.55 15.01
N GLY A 36 -17.60 10.98 16.09
CA GLY A 36 -16.34 10.41 16.55
C GLY A 36 -15.09 10.91 15.82
N LEU A 37 -15.17 11.99 15.04
CA LEU A 37 -14.04 12.61 14.34
C LEU A 37 -13.23 13.56 15.24
N LEU A 38 -13.82 13.99 16.35
CA LEU A 38 -13.21 14.83 17.37
C LEU A 38 -13.40 14.18 18.74
N PRO A 39 -12.54 14.45 19.73
CA PRO A 39 -12.74 13.99 21.10
C PRO A 39 -14.10 14.44 21.65
N ARG A 40 -14.72 13.59 22.48
CA ARG A 40 -15.98 13.94 23.13
C ARG A 40 -15.73 15.03 24.18
N PRO A 41 -16.47 16.15 24.16
CA PRO A 41 -16.34 17.16 25.20
C PRO A 41 -16.93 16.66 26.52
N GLN A 42 -16.39 17.15 27.62
CA GLN A 42 -16.97 17.02 28.95
C GLN A 42 -17.91 18.21 29.20
N GLN A 43 -19.10 17.94 29.73
CA GLN A 43 -20.03 19.00 30.11
C GLN A 43 -19.70 19.47 31.54
N HIS A 44 -19.42 20.76 31.69
CA HIS A 44 -19.19 21.38 32.99
C HIS A 44 -20.33 22.36 33.32
N PRO A 45 -20.88 22.31 34.53
CA PRO A 45 -21.85 23.32 34.97
C PRO A 45 -21.15 24.67 35.11
N LEU A 46 -21.83 25.75 34.70
CA LEU A 46 -21.31 27.10 34.88
C LEU A 46 -21.40 27.49 36.38
N LYS A 47 -20.32 28.02 36.95
CA LYS A 47 -20.31 28.51 38.34
C LYS A 47 -21.26 29.71 38.45
N GLY A 48 -22.41 29.52 39.10
CA GLY A 48 -23.34 30.60 39.45
C GLY A 48 -24.57 30.80 38.54
N GLY A 49 -24.90 29.87 37.63
CA GLY A 49 -26.06 30.03 36.74
C GLY A 49 -26.64 28.73 36.18
N ARG A 50 -27.82 28.85 35.53
CA ARG A 50 -28.41 27.76 34.73
C ARG A 50 -27.66 27.63 33.41
N GLY A 51 -26.89 26.57 33.22
CA GLY A 51 -26.23 26.28 31.95
C GLY A 51 -25.08 25.29 32.07
N THR A 52 -24.63 24.76 30.94
CA THR A 52 -23.43 23.92 30.83
C THR A 52 -22.52 24.46 29.74
N CYS A 53 -21.21 24.39 29.95
CA CYS A 53 -20.21 24.59 28.90
C CYS A 53 -19.63 23.24 28.48
N SER A 54 -19.25 23.12 27.21
CA SER A 54 -18.54 21.96 26.69
C SER A 54 -17.04 22.24 26.70
N LEU A 55 -16.29 21.44 27.45
CA LEU A 55 -14.84 21.49 27.54
C LEU A 55 -14.24 20.33 26.76
N TYR A 56 -13.41 20.64 25.77
CA TYR A 56 -12.69 19.66 24.97
C TYR A 56 -11.31 19.40 25.57
N PRO A 57 -10.76 18.18 25.43
CA PRO A 57 -9.39 17.91 25.80
C PRO A 57 -8.42 18.74 24.93
N PRO A 58 -7.20 19.00 25.44
CA PRO A 58 -6.19 19.78 24.72
C PRO A 58 -5.85 19.14 23.36
N GLY A 59 -5.50 19.99 22.38
CA GLY A 59 -5.14 19.56 21.03
C GLY A 59 -6.36 19.32 20.12
N THR A 60 -7.59 19.54 20.63
CA THR A 60 -8.81 19.44 19.82
C THR A 60 -8.82 20.52 18.73
N GLY A 61 -8.28 21.70 19.00
CA GLY A 61 -8.11 22.79 18.05
C GLY A 61 -7.25 22.40 16.84
N GLU A 62 -6.09 21.79 17.07
CA GLU A 62 -5.20 21.32 15.99
C GLU A 62 -5.89 20.23 15.15
N GLN A 63 -6.53 19.27 15.82
CA GLN A 63 -7.32 18.22 15.16
C GLN A 63 -8.46 18.80 14.32
N LEU A 64 -9.14 19.84 14.83
CA LEU A 64 -10.22 20.54 14.15
C LEU A 64 -9.71 21.26 12.89
N LEU A 65 -8.57 21.95 12.97
CA LEU A 65 -7.96 22.62 11.82
C LEU A 65 -7.55 21.62 10.74
N LEU A 66 -6.95 20.48 11.12
CA LEU A 66 -6.66 19.39 10.18
C LEU A 66 -7.95 18.84 9.54
N LEU A 67 -9.00 18.61 10.33
CA LEU A 67 -10.28 18.13 9.82
C LEU A 67 -10.89 19.11 8.81
N CYS A 68 -10.84 20.41 9.11
CA CYS A 68 -11.30 21.47 8.22
C CYS A 68 -10.51 21.50 6.91
N SER A 69 -9.17 21.43 6.97
CA SER A 69 -8.33 21.44 5.78
C SER A 69 -8.57 20.22 4.89
N LEU A 70 -8.67 19.02 5.48
CA LEU A 70 -9.00 17.79 4.75
C LEU A 70 -10.39 17.84 4.09
N ARG A 71 -11.35 18.52 4.71
CA ARG A 71 -12.72 18.63 4.20
C ARG A 71 -12.83 19.44 2.91
N THR A 72 -11.83 20.27 2.60
CA THR A 72 -11.78 21.01 1.33
C THR A 72 -11.72 20.07 0.12
N CYS A 73 -11.10 18.90 0.25
CA CYS A 73 -10.94 17.92 -0.83
C CYS A 73 -11.77 16.63 -0.64
N GLU A 74 -12.22 16.32 0.58
CA GLU A 74 -12.95 15.08 0.88
C GLU A 74 -14.17 15.36 1.78
N ARG A 75 -15.34 14.82 1.42
CA ARG A 75 -16.59 15.06 2.18
C ARG A 75 -17.09 13.84 2.93
N ARG A 76 -16.57 12.65 2.62
CA ARG A 76 -16.99 11.40 3.25
C ARG A 76 -16.43 11.31 4.66
N LEU A 77 -17.31 11.22 5.65
CA LEU A 77 -16.91 11.21 7.07
C LEU A 77 -15.95 10.06 7.42
N ALA A 78 -16.16 8.86 6.87
CA ALA A 78 -15.26 7.73 7.08
C ALA A 78 -13.83 8.02 6.60
N HIS A 79 -13.70 8.66 5.45
CA HIS A 79 -12.41 9.02 4.87
C HIS A 79 -11.71 10.13 5.66
N LEU A 80 -12.47 11.11 6.14
CA LEU A 80 -11.96 12.14 7.02
C LEU A 80 -11.47 11.55 8.35
N ALA A 81 -12.27 10.67 8.97
CA ALA A 81 -11.91 9.95 10.18
C ALA A 81 -10.60 9.16 10.00
N TRP A 82 -10.45 8.44 8.88
CA TRP A 82 -9.23 7.73 8.55
C TRP A 82 -8.00 8.63 8.42
N ARG A 83 -8.13 9.75 7.70
CA ARG A 83 -7.00 10.66 7.48
C ARG A 83 -6.59 11.40 8.75
N VAL A 84 -7.55 11.82 9.58
CA VAL A 84 -7.28 12.39 10.90
C VAL A 84 -6.58 11.37 11.80
N TRP A 85 -7.03 10.12 11.78
CA TRP A 85 -6.42 9.04 12.54
C TRP A 85 -5.00 8.68 12.05
N LEU A 86 -4.76 8.65 10.74
CA LEU A 86 -3.42 8.46 10.16
C LEU A 86 -2.45 9.59 10.55
N ALA A 87 -2.95 10.80 10.75
CA ALA A 87 -2.16 11.93 11.22
C ALA A 87 -1.82 11.87 12.72
N GLY A 88 -2.18 10.79 13.41
CA GLY A 88 -1.86 10.57 14.82
C GLY A 88 -2.94 11.00 15.81
N TYR A 89 -4.00 11.67 15.34
CA TYR A 89 -5.07 12.17 16.21
C TYR A 89 -6.05 11.08 16.66
N ARG A 90 -6.73 11.33 17.78
CA ARG A 90 -7.70 10.41 18.36
C ARG A 90 -9.02 10.46 17.58
N VAL A 91 -9.46 9.30 17.11
CA VAL A 91 -10.73 9.08 16.43
C VAL A 91 -11.42 7.88 17.05
N GLU A 92 -12.75 7.84 17.01
CA GLU A 92 -13.54 6.70 17.49
C GLU A 92 -13.12 5.40 16.77
N GLY A 93 -12.57 4.45 17.52
CA GLY A 93 -11.95 3.24 16.97
C GLY A 93 -12.89 2.39 16.09
N LYS A 94 -14.21 2.44 16.34
CA LYS A 94 -15.21 1.75 15.52
C LYS A 94 -15.18 2.18 14.05
N LEU A 95 -14.90 3.46 13.76
CA LEU A 95 -14.82 3.94 12.38
C LEU A 95 -13.61 3.33 11.64
N ILE A 96 -12.47 3.28 12.32
CA ILE A 96 -11.23 2.70 11.80
C ILE A 96 -11.41 1.20 11.60
N ARG A 97 -12.02 0.52 12.58
CA ARG A 97 -12.33 -0.92 12.51
C ARG A 97 -13.21 -1.27 11.31
N ILE A 98 -14.28 -0.52 11.06
CA ILE A 98 -15.17 -0.73 9.90
C ILE A 98 -14.39 -0.60 8.59
N GLN A 99 -13.50 0.40 8.49
CA GLN A 99 -12.71 0.61 7.28
C GLN A 99 -11.69 -0.51 7.05
N LEU A 100 -11.04 -0.99 8.11
CA LEU A 100 -10.15 -2.15 8.06
C LEU A 100 -10.91 -3.42 7.67
N GLN A 101 -12.11 -3.66 8.22
CA GLN A 101 -12.95 -4.81 7.86
C GLN A 101 -13.32 -4.79 6.38
N ARG A 102 -13.70 -3.62 5.84
CA ARG A 102 -13.95 -3.47 4.40
C ARG A 102 -12.71 -3.75 3.56
N ALA A 103 -11.53 -3.32 4.02
CA ALA A 103 -10.28 -3.62 3.35
C ALA A 103 -9.95 -5.12 3.39
N ALA A 104 -10.14 -5.79 4.53
CA ALA A 104 -10.00 -7.24 4.68
C ALA A 104 -10.91 -8.02 3.74
N VAL A 105 -12.22 -7.73 3.72
CA VAL A 105 -13.18 -8.36 2.79
C VAL A 105 -12.77 -8.12 1.33
N ARG A 106 -12.29 -6.91 0.99
CA ARG A 106 -11.78 -6.63 -0.37
C ARG A 106 -10.57 -7.50 -0.71
N LEU A 107 -9.66 -7.76 0.23
CA LEU A 107 -8.53 -8.67 0.03
C LEU A 107 -9.03 -10.10 -0.15
N THR A 108 -9.95 -10.58 0.69
CA THR A 108 -10.56 -11.91 0.55
C THR A 108 -11.16 -12.12 -0.83
N LEU A 109 -12.00 -11.18 -1.28
CA LEU A 109 -12.64 -11.26 -2.61
C LEU A 109 -11.60 -11.24 -3.74
N TRP A 110 -10.53 -10.47 -3.58
CA TRP A 110 -9.46 -10.44 -4.56
C TRP A 110 -8.70 -11.78 -4.62
N TRP A 111 -8.44 -12.38 -3.46
CA TRP A 111 -7.77 -13.68 -3.37
C TRP A 111 -8.64 -14.84 -3.86
N GLN A 112 -9.92 -14.85 -3.51
CA GLN A 112 -10.87 -15.82 -4.04
C GLN A 112 -10.99 -15.71 -5.56
N TRP A 113 -11.03 -14.48 -6.09
CA TRP A 113 -11.00 -14.26 -7.53
C TRP A 113 -9.72 -14.79 -8.16
N LEU A 114 -8.55 -14.51 -7.58
CA LEU A 114 -7.27 -15.04 -8.07
C LEU A 114 -7.19 -16.56 -8.00
N ALA A 115 -7.68 -17.17 -6.91
CA ALA A 115 -7.69 -18.61 -6.73
C ALA A 115 -8.62 -19.29 -7.74
N GLY A 116 -9.84 -18.77 -7.93
CA GLY A 116 -10.77 -19.25 -8.94
C GLY A 116 -10.22 -19.08 -10.36
N PHE A 117 -9.51 -17.96 -10.61
CA PHE A 117 -8.82 -17.75 -11.88
C PHE A 117 -7.72 -18.80 -12.11
N LYS A 118 -6.89 -19.05 -11.09
CA LYS A 118 -5.83 -20.08 -11.13
C LYS A 118 -6.40 -21.47 -11.34
N GLN A 119 -7.49 -21.81 -10.66
CA GLN A 119 -8.15 -23.11 -10.81
C GLN A 119 -8.69 -23.31 -12.24
N ALA A 120 -9.38 -22.31 -12.78
CA ALA A 120 -9.86 -22.35 -14.17
C ALA A 120 -8.69 -22.52 -15.16
N ALA A 121 -7.60 -21.76 -14.98
CA ALA A 121 -6.40 -21.85 -15.80
C ALA A 121 -5.65 -23.19 -15.68
N SER A 122 -5.78 -23.91 -14.54
CA SER A 122 -5.17 -25.22 -14.35
C SER A 122 -5.96 -26.39 -14.95
N GLN A 123 -7.27 -26.20 -15.16
CA GLN A 123 -8.18 -27.22 -15.70
C GLN A 123 -8.38 -27.08 -17.21
N ALA A 124 -8.23 -25.87 -17.73
CA ALA A 124 -8.28 -25.57 -19.15
C ALA A 124 -6.97 -25.99 -19.83
N ASP A 125 -7.05 -26.36 -21.12
CA ASP A 125 -5.85 -26.40 -21.95
C ASP A 125 -5.23 -24.99 -22.09
N ALA A 126 -4.02 -24.92 -22.63
CA ALA A 126 -3.30 -23.64 -22.75
C ALA A 126 -4.07 -22.62 -23.63
N GLU A 127 -4.75 -23.08 -24.69
CA GLU A 127 -5.51 -22.23 -25.61
C GLU A 127 -6.75 -21.64 -24.93
N GLN A 128 -7.54 -22.47 -24.25
CA GLN A 128 -8.71 -22.05 -23.48
C GLN A 128 -8.31 -21.08 -22.36
N THR A 129 -7.18 -21.31 -21.69
CA THR A 129 -6.68 -20.38 -20.66
C THR A 129 -6.39 -19.00 -21.25
N LEU A 130 -5.74 -18.94 -22.42
CA LEU A 130 -5.46 -17.70 -23.12
C LEU A 130 -6.75 -17.00 -23.56
N ASP A 131 -7.71 -17.73 -24.13
CA ASP A 131 -9.02 -17.19 -24.53
C ASP A 131 -9.77 -16.57 -23.35
N TRP A 132 -9.75 -17.24 -22.19
CA TRP A 132 -10.36 -16.70 -20.96
C TRP A 132 -9.66 -15.43 -20.47
N ILE A 133 -8.32 -15.43 -20.47
CA ILE A 133 -7.53 -14.25 -20.11
C ILE A 133 -7.86 -13.09 -21.06
N GLU A 134 -7.95 -13.34 -22.36
CA GLU A 134 -8.29 -12.34 -23.37
C GLU A 134 -9.70 -11.78 -23.19
N CYS A 135 -10.69 -12.65 -23.02
CA CYS A 135 -12.08 -12.25 -22.78
C CYS A 135 -12.18 -11.36 -21.52
N TYR A 136 -11.50 -11.74 -20.44
CA TYR A 136 -11.46 -10.93 -19.22
C TYR A 136 -10.71 -9.61 -19.43
N ALA A 137 -9.57 -9.64 -20.11
CA ALA A 137 -8.73 -8.47 -20.39
C ALA A 137 -9.48 -7.39 -21.19
N GLN A 138 -10.32 -7.83 -22.13
CA GLN A 138 -11.16 -6.97 -22.97
C GLN A 138 -12.40 -6.46 -22.22
N GLY A 139 -12.90 -7.23 -21.25
CA GLY A 139 -14.10 -6.92 -20.48
C GLY A 139 -14.02 -5.70 -19.55
N PRO A 140 -15.16 -5.31 -18.95
CA PRO A 140 -15.22 -4.25 -17.95
C PRO A 140 -14.58 -4.71 -16.63
N LEU A 141 -13.34 -4.26 -16.37
CA LEU A 141 -12.67 -4.50 -15.10
C LEU A 141 -13.43 -3.80 -13.97
N ARG A 142 -13.85 -4.50 -12.92
CA ARG A 142 -14.50 -3.86 -11.75
C ARG A 142 -13.49 -3.18 -10.82
N TRP A 143 -12.26 -3.68 -10.80
CA TRP A 143 -11.24 -3.24 -9.86
C TRP A 143 -10.37 -2.09 -10.41
N GLN A 144 -10.29 -0.99 -9.67
CA GLN A 144 -9.61 0.23 -10.11
C GLN A 144 -8.09 0.05 -10.33
N PRO A 145 -7.35 -0.69 -9.49
CA PRO A 145 -5.94 -0.99 -9.74
C PRO A 145 -5.72 -1.67 -11.10
N LEU A 146 -6.48 -2.72 -11.43
CA LEU A 146 -6.38 -3.38 -12.74
C LEU A 146 -6.74 -2.43 -13.89
N ARG A 147 -7.71 -1.51 -13.71
CA ARG A 147 -7.99 -0.47 -14.72
C ARG A 147 -6.79 0.43 -14.96
N ARG A 148 -6.10 0.86 -13.89
CA ARG A 148 -4.88 1.69 -13.99
C ARG A 148 -3.75 0.91 -14.64
N ILE A 149 -3.55 -0.35 -14.28
CA ILE A 149 -2.58 -1.25 -14.89
C ILE A 149 -2.88 -1.40 -16.39
N ARG A 150 -4.12 -1.73 -16.76
CA ARG A 150 -4.55 -1.81 -18.17
C ARG A 150 -4.35 -0.50 -18.92
N LYS A 151 -4.60 0.66 -18.28
CA LYS A 151 -4.32 1.97 -18.88
C LYS A 151 -2.82 2.18 -19.12
N ARG A 152 -1.96 1.72 -18.21
CA ARG A 152 -0.50 1.80 -18.36
C ARG A 152 -0.02 0.88 -19.49
N VAL A 153 -0.36 -0.40 -19.42
CA VAL A 153 0.08 -1.46 -20.34
C VAL A 153 -0.52 -1.30 -21.75
N GLY A 154 -1.75 -0.80 -21.84
CA GLY A 154 -2.55 -0.80 -23.06
C GLY A 154 -3.43 -2.05 -23.14
N ARG A 155 -4.59 -1.95 -23.82
CA ARG A 155 -5.54 -3.07 -23.93
C ARG A 155 -4.94 -4.29 -24.63
N LYS A 156 -4.13 -4.08 -25.68
CA LYS A 156 -3.52 -5.14 -26.48
C LYS A 156 -2.57 -6.05 -25.69
N HIS A 157 -1.85 -5.49 -24.71
CA HIS A 157 -0.85 -6.22 -23.92
C HIS A 157 -1.36 -6.62 -22.53
N PHE A 158 -2.63 -6.33 -22.22
CA PHE A 158 -3.15 -6.56 -20.88
C PHE A 158 -3.42 -8.05 -20.59
N SER A 159 -3.76 -8.85 -21.60
CA SER A 159 -3.84 -10.31 -21.49
C SER A 159 -2.47 -10.90 -21.15
N THR A 160 -1.43 -10.52 -21.89
CA THR A 160 -0.03 -10.90 -21.62
C THR A 160 0.39 -10.53 -20.19
N PHE A 161 0.08 -9.31 -19.75
CA PHE A 161 0.34 -8.89 -18.36
C PHE A 161 -0.34 -9.81 -17.35
N LEU A 162 -1.62 -10.14 -17.55
CA LEU A 162 -2.36 -11.01 -16.65
C LEU A 162 -1.80 -12.43 -16.65
N SER A 163 -1.50 -12.98 -17.83
CA SER A 163 -0.87 -14.30 -17.97
C SER A 163 0.43 -14.38 -17.18
N ARG A 164 1.33 -13.42 -17.37
CA ARG A 164 2.58 -13.35 -16.62
C ARG A 164 2.38 -13.13 -15.13
N LEU A 165 1.38 -12.33 -14.73
CA LEU A 165 1.04 -12.18 -13.31
C LEU A 165 0.57 -13.51 -12.69
N LEU A 166 -0.15 -14.35 -13.43
CA LEU A 166 -0.64 -15.64 -12.97
C LEU A 166 0.46 -16.69 -12.91
N ASP A 167 1.39 -16.67 -13.86
CA ASP A 167 2.61 -17.48 -13.82
C ASP A 167 3.44 -17.21 -12.54
N LEU A 168 3.28 -16.04 -11.91
CA LEU A 168 3.89 -15.73 -10.61
C LEU A 168 3.14 -16.34 -9.42
N THR A 169 1.90 -16.77 -9.60
CA THR A 169 1.08 -17.37 -8.54
C THR A 169 1.10 -18.90 -8.56
N THR A 170 1.58 -19.51 -9.63
CA THR A 170 1.73 -20.97 -9.79
C THR A 170 3.11 -21.40 -9.28
N GLU A 171 3.14 -22.36 -8.35
CA GLU A 171 4.37 -22.87 -7.72
C GLU A 171 5.25 -23.66 -8.70
N ASP A 172 4.63 -24.19 -9.76
CA ASP A 172 5.31 -24.89 -10.85
C ASP A 172 5.98 -23.89 -11.79
N GLY A 173 7.10 -23.34 -11.31
CA GLY A 173 8.19 -22.90 -12.17
C GLY A 173 8.87 -24.08 -12.88
N SER A 174 8.14 -25.17 -13.15
CA SER A 174 8.61 -26.28 -13.96
C SER A 174 8.81 -25.73 -15.37
N GLU A 175 10.03 -25.30 -15.68
CA GLU A 175 10.61 -25.20 -17.02
C GLU A 175 9.58 -25.02 -18.13
N ARG A 176 8.67 -24.05 -17.96
CA ARG A 176 7.52 -23.92 -18.84
C ARG A 176 8.13 -23.29 -20.05
N ALA A 177 8.44 -24.16 -21.03
CA ALA A 177 9.31 -23.94 -22.17
C ALA A 177 9.52 -22.44 -22.35
N VAL A 178 10.65 -21.93 -21.85
CA VAL A 178 11.13 -20.60 -22.25
C VAL A 178 10.90 -20.62 -23.74
N SER A 179 9.99 -19.79 -24.27
CA SER A 179 9.81 -19.80 -25.72
C SER A 179 11.21 -19.57 -26.26
N ASP A 180 11.64 -20.42 -27.20
CA ASP A 180 13.03 -20.37 -27.70
C ASP A 180 13.39 -18.96 -28.24
N ASP A 181 12.40 -18.09 -28.40
CA ASP A 181 12.55 -16.68 -28.71
C ASP A 181 12.78 -15.78 -27.48
N GLU A 182 14.06 -15.48 -27.24
CA GLU A 182 14.52 -14.47 -26.26
C GLU A 182 13.77 -13.13 -26.38
N TYR A 183 13.35 -12.75 -27.60
CA TYR A 183 12.66 -11.49 -27.86
C TYR A 183 11.26 -11.43 -27.23
N GLU A 184 10.49 -12.51 -27.31
CA GLU A 184 9.15 -12.59 -26.72
C GLU A 184 9.22 -12.49 -25.19
N TRP A 185 10.16 -13.22 -24.58
CA TRP A 185 10.39 -13.15 -23.15
C TRP A 185 10.67 -11.72 -22.66
N GLN A 186 11.52 -11.00 -23.38
CA GLN A 186 11.86 -9.61 -23.05
C GLN A 186 10.68 -8.67 -23.21
N LEU A 187 9.87 -8.86 -24.25
CA LEU A 187 8.64 -8.10 -24.47
C LEU A 187 7.68 -8.29 -23.29
N ASP A 188 7.54 -9.52 -22.83
CA ASP A 188 6.67 -9.87 -21.70
C ASP A 188 7.16 -9.28 -20.38
N MET A 189 8.48 -9.32 -20.12
CA MET A 189 9.07 -8.66 -18.96
C MET A 189 8.87 -7.14 -19.01
N ARG A 190 8.94 -6.53 -20.19
CA ARG A 190 8.66 -5.11 -20.37
C ARG A 190 7.19 -4.78 -20.15
N ILE A 191 6.28 -5.64 -20.62
CA ILE A 191 4.84 -5.51 -20.38
C ILE A 191 4.55 -5.59 -18.88
N LEU A 192 5.16 -6.55 -18.19
CA LEU A 192 5.04 -6.72 -16.74
C LEU A 192 5.57 -5.48 -16.01
N ALA A 193 6.79 -5.03 -16.34
CA ALA A 193 7.38 -3.81 -15.80
C ALA A 193 6.46 -2.59 -16.00
N ARG A 194 5.93 -2.41 -17.21
CA ARG A 194 5.01 -1.32 -17.54
C ARG A 194 3.73 -1.38 -16.72
N GLY A 195 3.18 -2.58 -16.53
CA GLY A 195 2.00 -2.81 -15.69
C GLY A 195 2.25 -2.51 -14.23
N LEU A 196 3.45 -2.79 -13.73
CA LEU A 196 3.89 -2.44 -12.38
C LEU A 196 4.29 -0.96 -12.26
N GLY A 197 4.39 -0.23 -13.37
CA GLY A 197 4.81 1.18 -13.40
C GLY A 197 6.32 1.40 -13.34
N LEU A 198 7.08 0.36 -13.68
CA LEU A 198 8.54 0.34 -13.66
C LEU A 198 9.17 0.70 -15.03
N GLU A 199 8.43 0.60 -16.15
CA GLU A 199 9.01 0.76 -17.50
C GLU A 199 9.81 2.06 -17.68
N LYS A 200 9.28 3.22 -17.25
CA LYS A 200 9.98 4.51 -17.39
C LYS A 200 11.33 4.55 -16.69
N ARG A 201 11.56 3.64 -15.73
CA ARG A 201 12.77 3.60 -14.89
C ARG A 201 13.89 2.77 -15.50
N PHE A 202 13.58 1.95 -16.51
CA PHE A 202 14.54 1.04 -17.14
C PHE A 202 14.62 1.23 -18.67
N THR A 203 14.16 2.39 -19.17
CA THR A 203 14.11 2.69 -20.61
C THR A 203 15.46 2.56 -21.33
N SER A 204 16.58 2.73 -20.62
CA SER A 204 17.93 2.63 -21.18
C SER A 204 18.72 1.39 -20.75
N LYS A 205 18.22 0.58 -19.81
CA LYS A 205 19.00 -0.51 -19.18
C LYS A 205 18.22 -1.81 -19.10
N ARG A 206 18.18 -2.51 -20.23
CA ARG A 206 17.40 -3.74 -20.42
C ARG A 206 17.82 -4.88 -19.48
N LYS A 207 19.12 -5.20 -19.38
CA LYS A 207 19.64 -6.23 -18.48
C LYS A 207 19.33 -5.91 -17.00
N ALA A 208 19.35 -4.63 -16.62
CA ALA A 208 19.01 -4.19 -15.26
C ALA A 208 17.55 -4.43 -14.90
N LEU A 209 16.63 -4.26 -15.87
CA LEU A 209 15.21 -4.54 -15.67
C LEU A 209 14.97 -6.02 -15.39
N GLU A 210 15.59 -6.88 -16.20
CA GLU A 210 15.43 -8.33 -16.09
C GLU A 210 15.96 -8.83 -14.75
N TYR A 211 17.18 -8.45 -14.36
CA TYR A 211 17.73 -8.82 -13.06
C TYR A 211 16.86 -8.30 -11.91
N TYR A 212 16.37 -7.06 -12.00
CA TYR A 212 15.49 -6.52 -10.96
C TYR A 212 14.18 -7.30 -10.86
N LEU A 213 13.54 -7.60 -11.98
CA LEU A 213 12.31 -8.38 -11.98
C LEU A 213 12.58 -9.79 -11.47
N LEU A 214 13.45 -10.55 -12.13
CA LEU A 214 13.67 -11.98 -11.86
C LEU A 214 14.42 -12.23 -10.54
N GLY A 215 15.47 -11.47 -10.27
CA GLY A 215 16.30 -11.66 -9.09
C GLY A 215 15.70 -11.05 -7.82
N PHE A 216 14.98 -9.93 -7.95
CA PHE A 216 14.48 -9.20 -6.79
C PHE A 216 12.95 -9.25 -6.65
N LEU A 217 12.20 -8.77 -7.63
CA LEU A 217 10.78 -8.49 -7.44
C LEU A 217 9.93 -9.76 -7.46
N LEU A 218 10.16 -10.64 -8.44
CA LEU A 218 9.35 -11.83 -8.66
C LEU A 218 9.44 -12.87 -7.53
N PRO A 219 10.63 -13.18 -6.96
CA PRO A 219 10.70 -14.08 -5.81
C PRO A 219 9.92 -13.55 -4.61
N ARG A 220 9.97 -12.22 -4.37
CA ARG A 220 9.22 -11.58 -3.28
C ARG A 220 7.72 -11.58 -3.53
N LEU A 221 7.31 -11.30 -4.77
CA LEU A 221 5.91 -11.39 -5.15
C LEU A 221 5.42 -12.83 -4.97
N ARG A 222 6.13 -13.83 -5.48
CA ARG A 222 5.81 -15.26 -5.30
C ARG A 222 5.66 -15.64 -3.84
N TRP A 223 6.64 -15.27 -3.00
CA TRP A 223 6.58 -15.50 -1.56
C TRP A 223 5.36 -14.83 -0.93
N PHE A 224 5.11 -13.56 -1.25
CA PHE A 224 3.96 -12.81 -0.74
C PHE A 224 2.63 -13.45 -1.18
N PHE A 225 2.52 -13.81 -2.47
CA PHE A 225 1.35 -14.46 -3.06
C PHE A 225 1.05 -15.78 -2.36
N ARG A 226 2.06 -16.61 -2.14
CA ARG A 226 1.89 -17.89 -1.44
C ARG A 226 1.43 -17.68 0.00
N TRP A 227 2.14 -16.84 0.74
CA TRP A 227 1.79 -16.51 2.12
C TRP A 227 0.35 -15.99 2.24
N SER A 228 -0.01 -15.06 1.36
CA SER A 228 -1.32 -14.40 1.39
C SER A 228 -2.51 -15.32 1.11
N GLN A 229 -2.29 -16.45 0.44
CA GLN A 229 -3.31 -17.46 0.19
C GLN A 229 -3.63 -18.29 1.43
N GLU A 230 -2.70 -18.40 2.37
CA GLU A 230 -2.90 -19.13 3.63
C GLU A 230 -3.61 -18.28 4.69
N LEU A 231 -3.81 -16.98 4.43
CA LEU A 231 -4.42 -16.07 5.38
C LEU A 231 -5.95 -16.03 5.28
N ALA A 232 -6.60 -16.28 6.41
CA ALA A 232 -8.00 -15.91 6.62
C ALA A 232 -8.11 -14.39 6.88
N TRP A 233 -8.12 -13.60 5.80
CA TRP A 233 -8.11 -12.13 5.88
C TRP A 233 -9.25 -11.53 6.71
N GLU A 234 -10.43 -12.16 6.75
CA GLU A 234 -11.59 -11.67 7.52
C GLU A 234 -11.43 -11.92 9.02
N GLU A 235 -10.88 -13.08 9.39
CA GLU A 235 -10.61 -13.49 10.78
C GLU A 235 -9.40 -12.77 11.38
N LEU A 236 -8.49 -12.27 10.54
CA LEU A 236 -7.31 -11.54 10.96
C LEU A 236 -7.67 -10.43 11.95
N LEU A 237 -8.72 -9.65 11.65
CA LEU A 237 -9.05 -8.50 12.48
C LEU A 237 -9.70 -8.91 13.80
N GLU A 238 -10.38 -10.06 13.89
CA GLU A 238 -11.05 -10.53 15.10
C GLU A 238 -10.09 -10.66 16.28
N HIS A 239 -8.85 -11.07 15.98
CA HIS A 239 -7.78 -11.29 16.96
C HIS A 239 -6.93 -10.05 17.26
N VAL A 240 -7.09 -8.96 16.48
CA VAL A 240 -6.28 -7.75 16.63
C VAL A 240 -6.99 -6.74 17.53
N THR A 241 -6.32 -6.30 18.58
CA THR A 241 -6.80 -5.27 19.52
C THR A 241 -6.69 -3.86 18.92
N ALA A 242 -7.43 -2.90 19.48
CA ALA A 242 -7.33 -1.50 19.04
C ALA A 242 -5.92 -0.90 19.23
N PHE A 243 -5.20 -1.35 20.26
CA PHE A 243 -3.82 -0.94 20.52
C PHE A 243 -2.87 -1.47 19.45
N GLU A 244 -3.00 -2.74 19.05
CA GLU A 244 -2.17 -3.31 17.98
C GLU A 244 -2.41 -2.63 16.63
N VAL A 245 -3.64 -2.20 16.33
CA VAL A 245 -3.93 -1.39 15.14
C VAL A 245 -3.21 -0.03 15.17
N LEU A 246 -3.19 0.64 16.33
CA LEU A 246 -2.47 1.89 16.51
C LEU A 246 -0.96 1.69 16.34
N GLN A 247 -0.41 0.65 16.97
CA GLN A 247 1.00 0.33 16.84
C GLN A 247 1.38 -0.02 15.38
N ALA A 248 0.54 -0.79 14.69
CA ALA A 248 0.73 -1.12 13.27
C ALA A 248 0.77 0.13 12.39
N ARG A 249 -0.11 1.10 12.65
CA ARG A 249 -0.11 2.40 11.96
C ARG A 249 1.23 3.11 12.15
N ASP A 250 1.67 3.26 13.39
CA ASP A 250 2.86 4.04 13.72
C ASP A 250 4.13 3.37 13.20
N GLU A 251 4.21 2.03 13.26
CA GLU A 251 5.28 1.24 12.66
C GLU A 251 5.29 1.39 11.13
N LEU A 252 4.15 1.27 10.46
CA LEU A 252 4.05 1.45 9.00
C LEU A 252 4.49 2.85 8.58
N LEU A 253 4.01 3.89 9.26
CA LEU A 253 4.39 5.28 8.94
C LEU A 253 5.88 5.52 9.20
N THR A 254 6.42 4.97 10.28
CA THR A 254 7.86 5.04 10.58
C THR A 254 8.68 4.32 9.53
N TRP A 255 8.25 3.13 9.11
CA TRP A 255 8.89 2.38 8.03
C TRP A 255 8.86 3.16 6.72
N LEU A 256 7.71 3.72 6.32
CA LEU A 256 7.58 4.54 5.12
C LEU A 256 8.50 5.77 5.15
N MET A 257 8.61 6.45 6.30
CA MET A 257 9.52 7.58 6.48
C MET A 257 10.99 7.16 6.36
N ARG A 258 11.38 6.03 6.96
CA ARG A 258 12.74 5.49 6.88
C ARG A 258 13.11 5.05 5.46
N GLN A 259 12.16 4.49 4.72
CA GLN A 259 12.40 4.10 3.33
C GLN A 259 12.49 5.33 2.42
N GLY A 260 11.70 6.39 2.66
CA GLY A 260 11.84 7.65 1.93
C GLY A 260 13.20 8.33 2.12
N THR A 261 13.84 8.11 3.28
CA THR A 261 15.20 8.60 3.56
C THR A 261 16.31 7.60 3.24
N ALA A 262 15.97 6.39 2.77
CA ALA A 262 16.91 5.30 2.58
C ALA A 262 17.84 5.53 1.37
N ARG A 263 18.82 6.41 1.57
CA ARG A 263 20.13 6.32 0.88
C ARG A 263 20.77 4.94 1.09
N GLN A 264 20.40 4.19 2.13
CA GLN A 264 21.01 2.89 2.43
C GLN A 264 20.72 1.79 1.39
N LEU A 265 19.56 1.82 0.71
CA LEU A 265 19.33 0.93 -0.42
C LEU A 265 20.19 1.32 -1.62
N ARG A 266 20.53 2.62 -1.76
CA ARG A 266 21.40 3.14 -2.82
C ARG A 266 22.74 2.43 -2.84
N ASP A 267 23.35 2.24 -1.68
CA ASP A 267 24.69 1.67 -1.54
C ASP A 267 24.71 0.14 -1.80
N GLN A 268 23.54 -0.51 -1.85
CA GLN A 268 23.43 -1.93 -2.17
C GLN A 268 23.27 -2.16 -3.67
N PHE A 269 22.84 -1.17 -4.45
CA PHE A 269 22.69 -1.31 -5.89
C PHE A 269 23.94 -0.82 -6.62
N PRO A 270 24.25 -1.39 -7.80
CA PRO A 270 25.32 -0.88 -8.66
C PRO A 270 25.18 0.63 -8.91
N ASP A 271 26.29 1.35 -9.10
CA ASP A 271 26.29 2.80 -9.39
C ASP A 271 25.46 3.16 -10.63
N ASP A 272 25.30 2.19 -11.52
CA ASP A 272 24.60 2.31 -12.78
C ASP A 272 23.09 1.98 -12.64
N TYR A 273 22.66 1.57 -11.45
CA TYR A 273 21.27 1.26 -11.16
C TYR A 273 20.42 2.54 -11.09
N PRO A 274 19.22 2.56 -11.70
CA PRO A 274 18.39 3.76 -11.71
C PRO A 274 18.08 4.20 -10.28
N LEU A 275 18.50 5.42 -9.93
CA LEU A 275 18.27 5.99 -8.61
C LEU A 275 16.77 6.08 -8.33
N TRP A 276 16.33 5.38 -7.30
CA TRP A 276 14.94 5.36 -6.87
C TRP A 276 14.70 6.44 -5.83
N GLU A 277 14.41 7.67 -6.25
CA GLU A 277 13.74 8.63 -5.37
C GLU A 277 12.24 8.31 -5.34
N ILE A 278 11.90 7.14 -4.80
CA ILE A 278 10.51 6.80 -4.50
C ILE A 278 10.27 7.22 -3.07
N ASP A 279 9.66 8.39 -2.90
CA ASP A 279 9.08 8.74 -1.61
C ASP A 279 7.84 7.86 -1.38
N LEU A 280 8.05 6.66 -0.82
CA LEU A 280 6.97 5.72 -0.50
C LEU A 280 5.92 6.36 0.42
N GLN A 281 6.31 7.35 1.24
CA GLN A 281 5.38 8.10 2.06
C GLN A 281 4.47 8.98 1.20
N GLU A 282 5.02 9.68 0.20
CA GLU A 282 4.23 10.45 -0.76
C GLU A 282 3.26 9.55 -1.53
N TYR A 283 3.73 8.42 -2.05
CA TYR A 283 2.86 7.45 -2.73
C TYR A 283 1.74 6.95 -1.83
N PHE A 284 2.06 6.57 -0.59
CA PHE A 284 1.06 6.14 0.39
C PHE A 284 0.04 7.26 0.71
N ARG A 285 0.49 8.51 0.85
CA ARG A 285 -0.40 9.67 1.06
C ARG A 285 -1.30 9.97 -0.14
N ALA A 286 -0.84 9.70 -1.35
CA ALA A 286 -1.61 9.85 -2.58
C ALA A 286 -2.66 8.74 -2.78
N LEU A 287 -2.56 7.61 -2.06
CA LEU A 287 -3.58 6.56 -2.09
C LEU A 287 -4.93 7.05 -1.55
N SER A 288 -6.00 6.42 -2.03
CA SER A 288 -7.32 6.61 -1.43
C SER A 288 -7.32 6.06 0.00
N PRO A 289 -8.15 6.58 0.92
CA PRO A 289 -8.28 6.01 2.27
C PRO A 289 -8.62 4.51 2.28
N ASP A 290 -9.39 4.04 1.29
CA ASP A 290 -9.71 2.62 1.14
C ASP A 290 -8.48 1.79 0.78
N ASP A 291 -7.56 2.32 -0.04
CA ASP A 291 -6.33 1.63 -0.42
C ASP A 291 -5.24 1.75 0.66
N GLN A 292 -5.18 2.87 1.39
CA GLN A 292 -4.35 2.98 2.59
C GLN A 292 -4.74 1.94 3.63
N ALA A 293 -6.05 1.68 3.79
CA ALA A 293 -6.54 0.64 4.68
C ALA A 293 -6.13 -0.76 4.22
N LEU A 294 -6.11 -1.05 2.91
CA LEU A 294 -5.57 -2.31 2.38
C LEU A 294 -4.10 -2.49 2.78
N VAL A 295 -3.28 -1.46 2.57
CA VAL A 295 -1.85 -1.51 2.94
C VAL A 295 -1.68 -1.76 4.44
N LEU A 296 -2.50 -1.13 5.29
CA LEU A 296 -2.43 -1.36 6.73
C LEU A 296 -2.90 -2.75 7.15
N VAL A 297 -3.93 -3.32 6.50
CA VAL A 297 -4.36 -4.71 6.74
C VAL A 297 -3.25 -5.69 6.34
N VAL A 298 -2.60 -5.47 5.20
CA VAL A 298 -1.44 -6.26 4.79
C VAL A 298 -0.30 -6.12 5.80
N TRP A 299 -0.01 -4.91 6.29
CA TRP A 299 0.99 -4.69 7.32
C TRP A 299 0.65 -5.41 8.63
N LEU A 300 -0.62 -5.37 9.06
CA LEU A 300 -1.08 -6.13 10.23
C LEU A 300 -0.86 -7.63 10.07
N ALA A 301 -1.19 -8.19 8.91
CA ALA A 301 -0.93 -9.59 8.61
C ALA A 301 0.57 -9.91 8.63
N LEU A 302 1.41 -9.04 8.07
CA LEU A 302 2.87 -9.22 8.10
C LEU A 302 3.42 -9.23 9.52
N ARG A 303 2.80 -8.50 10.46
CA ARG A 303 3.20 -8.51 11.88
C ARG A 303 2.86 -9.83 12.56
N THR A 304 1.73 -10.44 12.21
CA THR A 304 1.25 -11.72 12.76
C THR A 304 1.86 -12.95 12.08
N LEU A 305 2.75 -12.74 11.10
CA LEU A 305 3.49 -13.80 10.43
C LEU A 305 4.23 -14.72 11.42
N PRO A 306 4.03 -16.05 11.34
CA PRO A 306 4.89 -17.01 12.01
C PRO A 306 6.36 -16.85 11.58
N SER A 307 7.30 -17.13 12.49
CA SER A 307 8.74 -17.05 12.19
C SER A 307 9.14 -17.93 11.00
N SER A 308 8.54 -19.12 10.86
CA SER A 308 8.78 -20.04 9.75
C SER A 308 8.56 -19.42 8.36
N TRP A 309 7.65 -18.46 8.26
CA TRP A 309 7.40 -17.73 7.01
C TRP A 309 8.45 -16.66 6.74
N ARG A 310 8.95 -16.00 7.79
CA ARG A 310 10.04 -15.03 7.70
C ARG A 310 11.33 -15.71 7.27
N ASP A 311 11.60 -16.92 7.78
CA ASP A 311 12.78 -17.71 7.42
C ASP A 311 12.74 -18.18 5.95
N ARG A 312 11.55 -18.33 5.38
CA ARG A 312 11.33 -18.65 3.95
C ARG A 312 11.31 -17.42 3.05
N MET A 313 11.37 -16.21 3.60
CA MET A 313 11.42 -15.00 2.78
C MET A 313 12.71 -15.02 1.97
N PRO A 314 12.65 -14.90 0.63
CA PRO A 314 13.85 -14.96 -0.19
C PRO A 314 14.83 -13.88 0.28
N ALA A 315 16.04 -14.32 0.63
CA ALA A 315 17.10 -13.43 1.08
C ALA A 315 17.33 -12.34 0.04
N ILE A 316 17.64 -11.14 0.52
CA ILE A 316 18.02 -10.03 -0.34
C ILE A 316 19.45 -10.32 -0.82
N ILE A 317 19.59 -11.12 -1.88
CA ILE A 317 20.88 -11.26 -2.57
C ILE A 317 21.00 -10.04 -3.48
N ILE A 318 21.63 -8.99 -2.99
CA ILE A 318 22.06 -7.85 -3.80
C ILE A 318 23.53 -7.65 -3.46
N GLY A 319 24.42 -8.13 -4.33
CA GLY A 319 25.86 -8.07 -4.11
C GLY A 319 26.68 -8.51 -5.33
N PRO A 320 27.96 -8.11 -5.42
CA PRO A 320 28.83 -8.33 -6.58
C PRO A 320 29.08 -9.81 -6.91
N ASP A 321 28.91 -10.71 -5.95
CA ASP A 321 29.05 -12.17 -6.13
C ASP A 321 27.77 -12.84 -6.68
N GLY A 322 26.64 -12.12 -6.74
CA GLY A 322 25.40 -12.57 -7.39
C GLY A 322 25.34 -12.06 -8.81
N CYS A 323 25.83 -12.84 -9.78
CA CYS A 323 25.94 -12.48 -11.21
C CYS A 323 26.27 -11.00 -11.41
N SER A 324 27.53 -10.63 -11.16
CA SER A 324 28.07 -9.30 -11.46
C SER A 324 27.56 -8.78 -12.81
N TYR A 325 27.04 -7.56 -12.81
CA TYR A 325 26.59 -6.84 -14.01
C TYR A 325 27.72 -6.53 -15.00
N ALA A 326 28.97 -6.79 -14.64
CA ALA A 326 30.08 -6.70 -15.56
C ALA A 326 29.84 -7.70 -16.70
N ASN A 327 29.70 -7.18 -17.92
CA ASN A 327 29.61 -7.99 -19.12
C ASN A 327 30.77 -9.01 -19.08
N PRO A 328 30.53 -10.33 -19.12
CA PRO A 328 31.62 -11.31 -19.11
C PRO A 328 32.64 -11.04 -20.23
N GLU A 329 32.15 -10.50 -21.35
CA GLU A 329 32.96 -10.05 -22.49
C GLU A 329 33.93 -8.89 -22.17
N GLU A 330 33.64 -8.05 -21.17
CA GLU A 330 34.57 -6.99 -20.72
C GLU A 330 35.62 -7.50 -19.71
N GLN A 331 35.36 -8.63 -19.05
CA GLN A 331 36.33 -9.26 -18.15
C GLN A 331 37.34 -10.12 -18.93
N ASP A 332 36.91 -10.81 -20.00
CA ASP A 332 37.83 -11.58 -20.86
C ASP A 332 38.74 -10.68 -21.72
N GLY A 333 38.31 -9.47 -22.05
CA GLY A 333 39.13 -8.51 -22.82
C GLY A 333 40.30 -7.88 -22.04
N LYS A 334 40.26 -7.88 -20.70
CA LYS A 334 41.29 -7.26 -19.85
C LYS A 334 42.36 -8.24 -19.36
N ALA A 335 42.15 -9.55 -19.50
CA ALA A 335 43.12 -10.57 -19.08
C ALA A 335 44.28 -10.78 -20.08
N HIS A 336 44.24 -10.19 -21.28
CA HIS A 336 45.23 -10.44 -22.35
C HIS A 336 46.12 -9.24 -22.75
N GLN A 337 46.13 -8.13 -22.01
CA GLN A 337 47.04 -6.98 -22.26
C GLN A 337 48.05 -6.74 -21.14
N THR A 338 48.67 -7.81 -20.62
CA THR A 338 49.89 -7.71 -19.80
C THR A 338 50.90 -8.75 -20.23
N TRP A 339 51.60 -8.48 -21.33
CA TRP A 339 52.93 -9.00 -21.64
C TRP A 339 53.72 -7.93 -22.40
#